data_AF-G1KY68-F1
#
_entry.id   AF-G1KY68-F1
#
_cell.length_a   1.000
_cell.length_b   1.000
_cell.length_c   1.000
_cell.angle_alpha   90.00
_cell.angle_beta   90.00
_cell.angle_gamma   90.00
#
_symmetry.space_group_name_H-M   'P 1'
#
loop_
_entity.id
_entity.type
_entity.pdbx_description
1 polymer ?
#
loop_
_entity_poly.entity_id
_entity_poly.type
_entity_poly.pdbx_seq_one_letter_code
_entity_poly.pdbx_strand_id
1 'polypeptide(L)'
;MQLEKDKEIELKRLELEIEKLALSQPHIINQEGNGRTEASDLLLKRFSKFNKDDDVEMQRIELAPLLKMSLCPGDSWCLIDYKWFKKWQRYVGFESWDLYYAGKPDHYPGPIDNMKLFEDSETQTLKKYRMDKVDYEVIPIEAWNKLVNWYGCTEGQRPIERKVVEYGKYFKYCRMTNGFKVYVE
;
A
#
# COMPACT_ATOMS: atom_id res chain seq x y z
N MET A 1 -0.31 18.59 11.99
CA MET A 1 -0.58 20.00 12.36
C MET A 1 -0.35 21.01 11.23
N GLN A 2 0.85 21.19 10.66
CA GLN A 2 1.04 22.16 9.55
C GLN A 2 0.36 21.68 8.26
N LEU A 3 0.59 20.41 7.88
CA LEU A 3 -0.02 19.79 6.70
C LEU A 3 -1.55 19.77 6.74
N GLU A 4 -2.15 19.54 7.90
CA GLU A 4 -3.61 19.56 8.06
C GLU A 4 -4.18 20.97 7.91
N LYS A 5 -3.47 21.99 8.44
CA LYS A 5 -3.85 23.40 8.26
C LYS A 5 -3.73 23.83 6.80
N ASP A 6 -2.67 23.40 6.12
CA ASP A 6 -2.47 23.71 4.70
C ASP A 6 -3.57 23.07 3.84
N LYS A 7 -3.97 21.82 4.15
CA LYS A 7 -5.13 21.16 3.52
C LYS A 7 -6.44 21.88 3.78
N GLU A 8 -6.68 22.36 5.00
CA GLU A 8 -7.90 23.09 5.35
C GLU A 8 -7.99 24.46 4.68
N ILE A 9 -6.86 25.15 4.54
CA ILE A 9 -6.76 26.44 3.82
C ILE A 9 -7.05 26.24 2.33
N GLU A 10 -6.51 25.20 1.73
CA GLU A 10 -6.71 24.92 0.31
C GLU A 10 -8.14 24.44 0.01
N LEU A 11 -8.75 23.68 0.93
CA LEU A 11 -10.16 23.30 0.87
C LEU A 11 -11.07 24.54 0.83
N LYS A 12 -10.85 25.49 1.76
CA LYS A 12 -11.62 26.75 1.81
C LYS A 12 -11.41 27.61 0.57
N ARG A 13 -10.20 27.60 0.00
CA ARG A 13 -9.91 28.32 -1.26
C ARG A 13 -10.69 27.74 -2.43
N LEU A 14 -10.78 26.42 -2.53
CA LEU A 14 -11.53 25.72 -3.58
C LEU A 14 -13.05 25.92 -3.44
N GLU A 15 -13.58 25.89 -2.22
CA GLU A 15 -15.00 26.22 -1.93
C GLU A 15 -15.36 27.61 -2.43
N LEU A 16 -14.51 28.60 -2.15
CA LEU A 16 -14.66 29.98 -2.64
C LEU A 16 -14.61 30.10 -4.16
N GLU A 17 -13.82 29.27 -4.83
CA GLU A 17 -13.68 29.28 -6.28
C GLU A 17 -14.90 28.67 -6.98
N ILE A 18 -15.52 27.65 -6.36
CA ILE A 18 -16.80 27.08 -6.78
C ILE A 18 -17.93 28.09 -6.65
N GLU A 19 -17.99 28.80 -5.51
CA GLU A 19 -19.01 29.82 -5.28
C GLU A 19 -18.89 30.97 -6.29
N LYS A 20 -17.66 31.39 -6.60
CA LYS A 20 -17.38 32.40 -7.66
C LYS A 20 -17.78 31.91 -9.05
N LEU A 21 -17.55 30.64 -9.39
CA LEU A 21 -17.97 30.07 -10.66
C LEU A 21 -19.49 30.00 -10.79
N ALA A 22 -20.19 29.61 -9.71
CA ALA A 22 -21.65 29.59 -9.65
C ALA A 22 -22.27 31.00 -9.83
N LEU A 23 -21.60 32.03 -9.32
CA LEU A 23 -22.01 33.43 -9.47
C LEU A 23 -21.71 34.01 -10.87
N SER A 24 -20.66 33.53 -11.53
CA SER A 24 -20.24 34.00 -12.87
C SER A 24 -21.08 33.41 -14.02
N GLN A 25 -21.68 32.23 -13.82
CA GLN A 25 -22.48 31.52 -14.84
C GLN A 25 -23.88 31.14 -14.34
N PRO A 26 -24.78 32.13 -14.14
CA PRO A 26 -26.12 31.89 -13.57
C PRO A 26 -27.07 31.07 -14.48
N HIS A 27 -26.72 30.88 -15.75
CA HIS A 27 -27.54 30.18 -16.74
C HIS A 27 -27.38 28.65 -16.72
N ILE A 28 -26.34 28.11 -16.06
CA ILE A 28 -26.15 26.65 -15.92
C ILE A 28 -26.98 26.06 -14.77
N ILE A 29 -27.38 26.88 -13.80
CA ILE A 29 -28.08 26.44 -12.58
C ILE A 29 -29.59 26.23 -12.83
N ASN A 30 -30.15 26.82 -13.88
CA ASN A 30 -31.60 26.84 -14.14
C ASN A 30 -32.07 25.90 -15.27
N GLN A 31 -31.22 24.97 -15.73
CA GLN A 31 -31.71 23.82 -16.50
C GLN A 31 -31.87 22.64 -15.54
N GLU A 32 -33.13 22.36 -15.19
CA GLU A 32 -33.49 21.18 -14.41
C GLU A 32 -33.01 19.92 -15.13
N GLY A 33 -31.93 19.34 -14.59
CA GLY A 33 -31.43 18.02 -14.97
C GLY A 33 -30.19 17.98 -15.86
N ASN A 34 -29.05 18.53 -15.42
CA ASN A 34 -27.71 17.89 -15.58
C ASN A 34 -26.55 18.65 -14.89
N GLY A 35 -26.69 19.93 -14.56
CA GLY A 35 -25.55 20.81 -14.20
C GLY A 35 -24.96 20.64 -12.79
N ARG A 36 -25.75 20.19 -11.81
CA ARG A 36 -25.21 19.91 -10.45
C ARG A 36 -24.21 18.76 -10.45
N THR A 37 -24.45 17.76 -11.31
CA THR A 37 -23.64 16.55 -11.43
C THR A 37 -22.26 16.87 -12.01
N GLU A 38 -22.15 17.75 -13.00
CA GLU A 38 -20.86 18.05 -13.65
C GLU A 38 -19.89 18.82 -12.73
N ALA A 39 -20.37 19.83 -12.00
CA ALA A 39 -19.51 20.57 -11.06
C ALA A 39 -19.06 19.68 -9.89
N SER A 40 -19.97 18.86 -9.32
CA SER A 40 -19.61 17.90 -8.29
C SER A 40 -18.70 16.79 -8.81
N ASP A 41 -18.87 16.33 -10.06
CA ASP A 41 -18.03 15.30 -10.69
C ASP A 41 -16.64 15.83 -11.02
N LEU A 42 -16.53 17.09 -11.45
CA LEU A 42 -15.26 17.76 -11.67
C LEU A 42 -14.50 17.95 -10.35
N LEU A 43 -15.22 18.28 -9.27
CA LEU A 43 -14.65 18.31 -7.92
C LEU A 43 -14.26 16.91 -7.45
N LEU A 44 -15.10 15.89 -7.59
CA LEU A 44 -14.76 14.52 -7.22
C LEU A 44 -13.53 14.02 -8.00
N LYS A 45 -13.45 14.32 -9.30
CA LYS A 45 -12.28 13.98 -10.13
C LYS A 45 -11.04 14.75 -9.69
N ARG A 46 -11.16 16.04 -9.37
CA ARG A 46 -10.05 16.90 -8.91
C ARG A 46 -9.57 16.52 -7.52
N PHE A 47 -10.48 16.29 -6.57
CA PHE A 47 -10.20 15.72 -5.24
C PHE A 47 -9.60 14.31 -5.37
N SER A 48 -10.13 13.41 -6.22
CA SER A 48 -9.53 12.08 -6.42
C SER A 48 -8.11 12.15 -7.02
N LYS A 49 -7.85 13.16 -7.85
CA LYS A 49 -6.54 13.37 -8.47
C LYS A 49 -5.52 13.90 -7.46
N PHE A 50 -5.95 14.76 -6.52
CA PHE A 50 -5.13 15.17 -5.39
C PHE A 50 -4.99 14.07 -4.32
N ASN A 51 -6.00 13.22 -4.17
CA ASN A 51 -5.99 12.12 -3.20
C ASN A 51 -5.09 10.95 -3.64
N LYS A 52 -4.92 10.67 -4.94
CA LYS A 52 -4.13 9.50 -5.38
C LYS A 52 -2.62 9.63 -5.13
N ASP A 53 -2.05 10.82 -5.36
CA ASP A 53 -0.62 11.06 -5.11
C ASP A 53 -0.34 11.20 -3.59
N ASP A 54 -1.27 11.80 -2.84
CA ASP A 54 -1.24 11.86 -1.37
C ASP A 54 -1.43 10.47 -0.72
N ASP A 55 -2.22 9.59 -1.33
CA ASP A 55 -2.49 8.23 -0.83
C ASP A 55 -1.25 7.33 -0.99
N VAL A 56 -0.59 7.33 -2.15
CA VAL A 56 0.61 6.50 -2.34
C VAL A 56 1.80 6.95 -1.50
N GLU A 57 1.97 8.26 -1.31
CA GLU A 57 3.01 8.80 -0.42
C GLU A 57 2.72 8.44 1.05
N MET A 58 1.46 8.55 1.49
CA MET A 58 1.04 8.13 2.82
C MET A 58 1.30 6.64 3.05
N GLN A 59 0.96 5.78 2.09
CA GLN A 59 1.24 4.35 2.18
C GLN A 59 2.73 4.07 2.35
N ARG A 60 3.59 4.77 1.60
CA ARG A 60 5.04 4.67 1.73
C ARG A 60 5.51 5.11 3.12
N ILE A 61 5.05 6.26 3.61
CA ILE A 61 5.41 6.79 4.94
C ILE A 61 4.99 5.81 6.04
N GLU A 62 3.79 5.25 5.96
CA GLU A 62 3.26 4.33 6.97
C GLU A 62 3.95 2.95 6.96
N LEU A 63 4.24 2.40 5.77
CA LEU A 63 4.86 1.07 5.67
C LEU A 63 6.38 1.08 5.79
N ALA A 64 7.07 2.18 5.46
CA ALA A 64 8.52 2.28 5.55
C ALA A 64 9.11 1.89 6.94
N PRO A 65 8.57 2.35 8.09
CA PRO A 65 9.08 1.93 9.39
C PRO A 65 8.74 0.47 9.70
N LEU A 66 7.55 -0.02 9.32
CA LEU A 66 7.14 -1.41 9.55
C LEU A 66 8.05 -2.39 8.81
N LEU A 67 8.33 -2.12 7.53
CA LEU A 67 9.20 -2.96 6.71
C LEU A 67 10.68 -2.92 7.13
N LYS A 68 11.06 -2.04 8.07
CA LYS A 68 12.40 -1.97 8.68
C LYS A 68 12.46 -2.60 10.07
N MET A 69 11.34 -3.12 10.59
CA MET A 69 11.30 -3.78 11.88
C MET A 69 12.26 -4.98 11.91
N SER A 70 12.94 -5.15 13.03
CA SER A 70 13.75 -6.34 13.29
C SER A 70 12.84 -7.52 13.63
N LEU A 71 13.16 -8.69 13.08
CA LEU A 71 12.51 -9.95 13.41
C LEU A 71 12.79 -10.33 14.88
N CYS A 72 11.78 -10.33 15.74
CA CYS A 72 11.91 -10.74 17.14
C CYS A 72 11.20 -12.09 17.38
N PRO A 73 11.80 -13.02 18.15
CA PRO A 73 11.18 -14.30 18.48
C PRO A 73 9.75 -14.15 19.03
N GLY A 74 8.81 -14.88 18.43
CA GLY A 74 7.38 -14.85 18.78
C GLY A 74 6.50 -13.91 17.93
N ASP A 75 7.11 -12.98 17.19
CA ASP A 75 6.38 -12.06 16.32
C ASP A 75 5.64 -12.82 15.21
N SER A 76 4.49 -12.28 14.80
CA SER A 76 3.73 -12.77 13.63
C SER A 76 4.11 -11.99 12.38
N TRP A 77 4.48 -12.73 11.35
CA TRP A 77 4.84 -12.21 10.04
C TRP A 77 4.03 -12.94 8.96
N CYS A 78 3.90 -12.34 7.78
CA CYS A 78 3.14 -12.87 6.66
C CYS A 78 3.99 -12.99 5.40
N LEU A 79 3.73 -14.04 4.64
CA LEU A 79 4.24 -14.19 3.28
C LEU A 79 3.35 -13.43 2.30
N ILE A 80 3.99 -12.69 1.39
CA ILE A 80 3.33 -12.01 0.28
C ILE A 80 4.05 -12.32 -1.03
N ASP A 81 3.32 -12.55 -2.13
CA ASP A 81 3.93 -12.82 -3.44
C ASP A 81 4.91 -11.71 -3.82
N TYR A 82 6.14 -12.12 -4.15
CA TYR A 82 7.23 -11.19 -4.38
C TYR A 82 6.94 -10.23 -5.54
N LYS A 83 6.29 -10.71 -6.61
CA LYS A 83 6.00 -9.87 -7.77
C LYS A 83 4.93 -8.86 -7.45
N TRP A 84 3.90 -9.25 -6.71
CA TRP A 84 2.90 -8.31 -6.20
C TRP A 84 3.55 -7.23 -5.35
N PHE A 85 4.39 -7.63 -4.40
CA PHE A 85 5.06 -6.69 -3.50
C PHE A 85 6.00 -5.72 -4.22
N LYS A 86 6.84 -6.21 -5.15
CA LYS A 86 7.68 -5.34 -5.99
C LYS A 86 6.86 -4.39 -6.87
N LYS A 87 5.70 -4.84 -7.36
CA LYS A 87 4.80 -3.98 -8.14
C LYS A 87 4.20 -2.87 -7.26
N TRP A 88 3.78 -3.20 -6.05
CA TRP A 88 3.33 -2.21 -5.06
C TRP A 88 4.45 -1.20 -4.72
N GLN A 89 5.67 -1.65 -4.45
CA GLN A 89 6.80 -0.75 -4.17
C GLN A 89 7.04 0.28 -5.30
N ARG A 90 6.95 -0.16 -6.56
CA ARG A 90 7.03 0.74 -7.72
C ARG A 90 5.86 1.71 -7.76
N TYR A 91 4.64 1.22 -7.52
CA TYR A 91 3.43 2.02 -7.52
C TYR A 91 3.44 3.13 -6.46
N VAL A 92 4.06 2.89 -5.31
CA VAL A 92 4.16 3.90 -4.25
C VAL A 92 5.46 4.70 -4.25
N GLY A 93 6.36 4.46 -5.20
CA GLY A 93 7.66 5.12 -5.22
C GLY A 93 8.49 4.81 -3.96
N PHE A 94 8.47 3.57 -3.50
CA PHE A 94 9.09 3.14 -2.24
C PHE A 94 10.60 3.39 -2.23
N GLU A 95 11.27 3.06 -3.34
CA GLU A 95 12.68 3.36 -3.58
C GLU A 95 12.81 4.68 -4.35
N SER A 96 13.94 5.40 -4.22
CA SER A 96 14.10 6.71 -4.86
C SER A 96 14.04 6.64 -6.40
N TRP A 97 14.48 5.53 -6.98
CA TRP A 97 14.36 5.27 -8.43
C TRP A 97 12.94 4.86 -8.85
N ASP A 98 12.08 4.47 -7.92
CA ASP A 98 10.69 4.11 -8.20
C ASP A 98 9.77 5.34 -8.25
N LEU A 99 10.19 6.50 -7.76
CA LEU A 99 9.41 7.74 -7.74
C LEU A 99 8.81 8.11 -9.11
N TYR A 100 9.49 7.78 -10.20
CA TYR A 100 8.98 8.01 -11.55
C TYR A 100 7.68 7.23 -11.85
N TYR A 101 7.45 6.10 -11.19
CA TYR A 101 6.28 5.24 -11.37
C TYR A 101 5.17 5.50 -10.36
N ALA A 102 5.42 6.33 -9.35
CA ALA A 102 4.48 6.59 -8.27
C ALA A 102 3.11 7.04 -8.80
N GLY A 103 2.03 6.46 -8.26
CA GLY A 103 0.65 6.79 -8.59
C GLY A 103 0.18 6.35 -9.99
N LYS A 104 1.07 5.83 -10.86
CA LYS A 104 0.70 5.51 -12.24
C LYS A 104 -0.21 4.28 -12.32
N PRO A 105 -1.34 4.35 -13.07
CA PRO A 105 -2.33 3.27 -13.11
C PRO A 105 -1.82 1.93 -13.65
N ASP A 106 -0.84 1.94 -14.56
CA ASP A 106 -0.18 0.75 -15.11
C ASP A 106 0.62 -0.03 -14.05
N HIS A 107 1.05 0.65 -13.00
CA HIS A 107 1.77 0.07 -11.87
C HIS A 107 0.86 -0.33 -10.71
N TYR A 108 -0.43 0.00 -10.74
CA TYR A 108 -1.37 -0.38 -9.69
C TYR A 108 -1.33 -1.91 -9.45
N PRO A 109 -1.03 -2.36 -8.21
CA PRO A 109 -0.76 -3.77 -7.97
C PRO A 109 -2.01 -4.65 -8.06
N GLY A 110 -3.20 -4.09 -7.84
CA GLY A 110 -4.44 -4.85 -7.68
C GLY A 110 -4.52 -5.54 -6.32
N PRO A 111 -5.54 -6.38 -6.09
CA PRO A 111 -5.66 -7.17 -4.86
C PRO A 111 -4.45 -8.05 -4.62
N ILE A 112 -4.10 -8.29 -3.36
CA ILE A 112 -3.02 -9.22 -3.02
C ILE A 112 -3.36 -10.60 -3.58
N ASP A 113 -2.43 -11.17 -4.34
CA ASP A 113 -2.56 -12.49 -4.94
C ASP A 113 -1.35 -13.36 -4.60
N ASN A 114 -1.55 -14.27 -3.65
CA ASN A 114 -0.60 -15.27 -3.23
C ASN A 114 -0.78 -16.61 -3.97
N MET A 115 -1.64 -16.71 -4.98
CA MET A 115 -1.99 -18.00 -5.61
C MET A 115 -0.77 -18.76 -6.13
N LYS A 116 0.24 -18.03 -6.62
CA LYS A 116 1.48 -18.64 -7.12
C LYS A 116 2.26 -19.38 -6.03
N LEU A 117 2.12 -18.99 -4.77
CA LEU A 117 2.74 -19.61 -3.58
C LEU A 117 2.18 -21.00 -3.27
N PHE A 118 0.93 -21.25 -3.64
CA PHE A 118 0.23 -22.47 -3.28
C PHE A 118 0.46 -23.58 -4.30
N GLU A 119 0.73 -24.78 -3.79
CA GLU A 119 0.63 -26.03 -4.51
C GLU A 119 -0.85 -26.44 -4.66
N ASP A 120 -1.63 -26.23 -3.61
CA ASP A 120 -3.08 -26.40 -3.58
C ASP A 120 -3.74 -25.12 -3.06
N SER A 121 -4.55 -24.48 -3.91
CA SER A 121 -5.23 -23.22 -3.61
C SER A 121 -6.37 -23.35 -2.60
N GLU A 122 -7.01 -24.53 -2.50
CA GLU A 122 -8.14 -24.74 -1.59
C GLU A 122 -7.66 -24.87 -0.15
N THR A 123 -6.60 -25.67 0.05
CA THR A 123 -5.97 -25.86 1.37
C THR A 123 -4.91 -24.80 1.70
N GLN A 124 -4.53 -23.96 0.72
CA GLN A 124 -3.42 -23.00 0.81
C GLN A 124 -2.09 -23.65 1.21
N THR A 125 -1.89 -24.90 0.77
CA THR A 125 -0.64 -25.63 0.97
C THR A 125 0.47 -24.97 0.16
N LEU A 126 1.55 -24.52 0.81
CA LEU A 126 2.68 -23.91 0.14
C LEU A 126 3.47 -24.92 -0.70
N LYS A 127 3.99 -24.47 -1.85
CA LYS A 127 4.97 -25.24 -2.61
C LYS A 127 6.24 -25.45 -1.76
N LYS A 128 6.81 -26.66 -1.79
CA LYS A 128 7.96 -27.05 -0.96
C LYS A 128 9.24 -26.21 -1.13
N TYR A 129 9.46 -25.59 -2.29
CA TYR A 129 10.74 -24.96 -2.63
C TYR A 129 10.61 -23.46 -2.88
N ARG A 130 9.92 -22.73 -1.99
CA ARG A 130 9.80 -21.26 -2.11
C ARG A 130 10.98 -20.57 -1.43
N MET A 131 11.60 -19.65 -2.15
CA MET A 131 12.75 -18.88 -1.66
C MET A 131 12.36 -17.44 -1.34
N ASP A 132 12.81 -16.95 -0.18
CA ASP A 132 12.69 -15.55 0.22
C ASP A 132 13.35 -14.62 -0.83
N LYS A 133 12.75 -13.45 -1.06
CA LYS A 133 13.10 -12.45 -2.07
C LYS A 133 13.12 -12.93 -3.52
N VAL A 134 12.68 -14.16 -3.78
CA VAL A 134 12.54 -14.72 -5.13
C VAL A 134 11.06 -14.99 -5.42
N ASP A 135 10.43 -15.69 -4.49
CA ASP A 135 9.07 -16.19 -4.62
C ASP A 135 8.07 -15.44 -3.73
N TYR A 136 8.53 -15.02 -2.56
CA TYR A 136 7.78 -14.23 -1.60
C TYR A 136 8.67 -13.17 -0.97
N GLU A 137 8.01 -12.23 -0.32
CA GLU A 137 8.58 -11.33 0.67
C GLU A 137 7.96 -11.66 2.03
N VAL A 138 8.72 -11.45 3.11
CA VAL A 138 8.18 -11.56 4.47
C VAL A 138 7.95 -10.16 5.03
N ILE A 139 6.74 -9.87 5.48
CA ILE A 139 6.37 -8.59 6.06
C ILE A 139 5.73 -8.77 7.45
N PRO A 140 5.84 -7.76 8.35
CA PRO A 140 5.11 -7.80 9.62
C PRO A 140 3.60 -7.90 9.40
N ILE A 141 2.88 -8.53 10.33
CA ILE A 141 1.42 -8.67 10.25
C ILE A 141 0.71 -7.30 10.17
N GLU A 142 1.26 -6.27 10.80
CA GLU A 142 0.75 -4.90 10.75
C GLU A 142 0.81 -4.32 9.34
N ALA A 143 1.92 -4.59 8.62
CA ALA A 143 2.08 -4.18 7.24
C ALA A 143 1.10 -4.93 6.32
N TRP A 144 0.94 -6.23 6.53
CA TRP A 144 -0.04 -7.05 5.82
C TRP A 144 -1.47 -6.50 5.98
N ASN A 145 -1.89 -6.22 7.22
CA ASN A 145 -3.23 -5.71 7.51
C ASN A 145 -3.51 -4.37 6.80
N LYS A 146 -2.51 -3.47 6.74
CA LYS A 146 -2.62 -2.22 5.98
C LYS A 146 -2.77 -2.46 4.49
N LEU A 147 -1.95 -3.34 3.91
CA LEU A 147 -2.03 -3.67 2.49
C LEU A 147 -3.38 -4.31 2.12
N VAL A 148 -3.91 -5.20 2.96
CA VAL A 148 -5.25 -5.78 2.76
C VAL A 148 -6.33 -4.69 2.85
N ASN A 149 -6.23 -3.74 3.77
CA ASN A 149 -7.19 -2.64 3.85
C ASN A 149 -7.18 -1.73 2.61
N TRP A 150 -6.01 -1.49 2.01
CA TRP A 150 -5.89 -0.62 0.84
C TRP A 150 -6.21 -1.30 -0.49
N TYR A 151 -5.83 -2.57 -0.64
CA TYR A 151 -5.87 -3.27 -1.92
C TYR A 151 -6.84 -4.45 -1.94
N GLY A 152 -7.29 -4.91 -0.78
CA GLY A 152 -7.97 -6.19 -0.63
C GLY A 152 -7.04 -7.39 -0.84
N CYS A 153 -7.63 -8.56 -0.78
CA CYS A 153 -6.98 -9.83 -1.10
C CYS A 153 -7.89 -10.62 -2.04
N THR A 154 -7.28 -11.42 -2.92
CA THR A 154 -8.02 -12.30 -3.84
C THR A 154 -8.98 -13.20 -3.05
N GLU A 155 -10.20 -13.36 -3.54
CA GLU A 155 -11.26 -14.09 -2.85
C GLU A 155 -10.82 -15.51 -2.45
N GLY A 156 -11.14 -15.90 -1.21
CA GLY A 156 -10.78 -17.21 -0.66
C GLY A 156 -9.34 -17.33 -0.14
N GLN A 157 -8.45 -16.38 -0.46
CA GLN A 157 -7.10 -16.37 0.10
C GLN A 157 -7.08 -15.80 1.52
N ARG A 158 -6.23 -16.36 2.38
CA ARG A 158 -6.06 -15.98 3.78
C ARG A 158 -4.62 -15.54 4.02
N PRO A 159 -4.35 -14.78 5.09
CA PRO A 159 -2.99 -14.44 5.47
C PRO A 159 -2.16 -15.71 5.67
N ILE A 160 -0.99 -15.78 5.03
CA ILE A 160 -0.06 -16.90 5.24
C ILE A 160 0.84 -16.53 6.41
N GLU A 161 0.25 -16.60 7.60
CA GLU A 161 0.92 -16.23 8.85
C GLU A 161 1.98 -17.22 9.25
N ARG A 162 3.03 -16.69 9.85
CA ARG A 162 4.23 -17.40 10.24
C ARG A 162 4.81 -16.81 11.50
N LYS A 163 5.43 -17.67 12.32
CA LYS A 163 6.04 -17.24 13.57
C LYS A 163 7.54 -17.09 13.43
N VAL A 164 8.05 -16.00 13.97
CA VAL A 164 9.49 -15.79 14.08
C VAL A 164 10.04 -16.74 15.14
N VAL A 165 10.90 -17.65 14.71
CA VAL A 165 11.60 -18.60 15.59
C VAL A 165 13.08 -18.26 15.64
N GLU A 166 13.68 -18.41 16.83
CA GLU A 166 15.13 -18.30 16.97
C GLU A 166 15.78 -19.62 16.53
N TYR A 167 16.70 -19.56 15.57
CA TYR A 167 17.48 -20.73 15.16
C TYR A 167 18.99 -20.46 15.31
N GLY A 168 19.67 -21.31 16.09
CA GLY A 168 21.13 -21.36 16.17
C GLY A 168 21.79 -20.51 17.27
N LYS A 169 22.17 -21.13 18.38
CA LYS A 169 23.04 -20.54 19.42
C LYS A 169 24.54 -20.69 19.12
N TYR A 170 24.94 -20.79 17.85
CA TYR A 170 26.33 -21.02 17.46
C TYR A 170 26.67 -20.28 16.16
N PHE A 171 27.32 -19.12 16.29
CA PHE A 171 28.65 -18.80 15.74
C PHE A 171 29.07 -17.43 16.28
N LYS A 172 29.62 -17.43 17.52
CA LYS A 172 30.51 -16.36 17.98
C LYS A 172 31.80 -16.48 17.15
N TYR A 173 31.98 -15.68 16.10
CA TYR A 173 33.26 -15.04 15.70
C TYR A 173 33.10 -14.34 14.33
N CYS A 174 33.29 -13.00 14.32
CA CYS A 174 33.53 -12.07 13.19
C CYS A 174 32.49 -12.07 12.03
N ARG A 175 31.66 -11.04 11.83
CA ARG A 175 31.93 -9.59 11.74
C ARG A 175 30.67 -8.78 12.11
N MET A 176 30.87 -7.56 12.59
CA MET A 176 29.85 -6.63 13.10
C MET A 176 28.72 -6.32 12.10
N THR A 177 27.53 -6.88 12.32
CA THR A 177 26.19 -6.25 12.39
C THR A 177 25.15 -7.39 12.41
N ASN A 178 24.58 -7.65 13.59
CA ASN A 178 23.36 -8.45 13.85
C ASN A 178 23.18 -9.72 13.00
N GLY A 179 23.98 -10.74 13.27
CA GLY A 179 23.92 -12.06 12.62
C GLY A 179 22.84 -12.98 13.20
N PHE A 180 21.56 -12.64 13.02
CA PHE A 180 20.47 -13.60 13.15
C PHE A 180 19.88 -13.89 11.78
N LYS A 181 19.93 -15.16 11.34
CA LYS A 181 19.08 -15.64 10.25
C LYS A 181 17.84 -16.23 10.91
N VAL A 182 16.78 -15.43 10.94
CA VAL A 182 15.46 -15.87 11.35
C VAL A 182 14.79 -16.53 10.14
N TYR A 183 14.27 -17.73 10.34
CA TYR A 183 13.35 -18.36 9.42
C TYR A 183 11.93 -18.25 9.97
N VAL A 184 11.00 -18.27 9.05
CA VAL A 184 9.59 -17.96 9.25
C VAL A 184 8.90 -19.29 8.93
N GLU A 185 8.68 -20.13 9.97
CA GLU A 185 8.12 -21.50 9.86
C GLU A 185 6.62 -21.51 9.57
#